data_AF-A0A6G6WAN4-F1
#
_entry.id   AF-A0A6G6WAN4-F1
#
_cell.length_a   1.000
_cell.length_b   1.000
_cell.length_c   1.000
_cell.angle_alpha   90.00
_cell.angle_beta   90.00
_cell.angle_gamma   90.00
#
_symmetry.space_group_name_H-M   'P 1'
#
loop_
_entity.id
_entity.type
_entity.pdbx_description
1 polymer ?
#
loop_
_entity_poly.entity_id
_entity_poly.type
_entity_poly.pdbx_seq_one_letter_code
_entity_poly.pdbx_strand_id
1 'polypeptide(L)'
;MRLTRWTHACVTLERDGRRLVVDPGIWSELQALDGADAVLLTHHHRDHADVARIAASGVPVWAPRGAELGDLPRTVLDPDQHLEVAGFAVTTVGGQHAAVVPSQEVCANLGYVVTAGGESVYHPGDALAVPEQAVATALVPLQGSWLKTVEAITFLRELRADRAVGIHDAMVNDRARAGLNHWLATEGDTEYHWLTPGTTLGEPSRPRVGQLRLVVEADDLDHAVAFYRDTLGLPVELDLAGEHGERVVILDAGRATLELSNPAQVAMIDEVEVGRRVAPPLRLALEVDDAAAATDAAVAAGAELVAPPTRTPWDSLNSRLAAPGGLQLTLFEELGR
;
A
#
# COMPACT_ATOMS: atom_id res chain seq x y z
N MET A 1 -2.15 21.65 13.20
CA MET A 1 -2.29 20.18 13.24
C MET A 1 -1.52 19.61 12.05
N ARG A 2 -0.68 18.60 12.24
CA ARG A 2 0.09 17.99 11.13
C ARG A 2 -0.67 16.80 10.57
N LEU A 3 -1.03 16.84 9.30
CA LEU A 3 -1.70 15.76 8.58
C LEU A 3 -0.70 15.03 7.70
N THR A 4 -0.49 13.74 7.94
CA THR A 4 0.32 12.85 7.09
C THR A 4 -0.59 11.85 6.40
N ARG A 5 -0.44 11.70 5.07
CA ARG A 5 -1.16 10.70 4.31
C ARG A 5 -0.32 9.43 4.16
N TRP A 6 -0.92 8.29 4.42
CA TRP A 6 -0.36 6.96 4.14
C TRP A 6 -1.04 6.37 2.91
N THR A 7 -0.66 5.16 2.51
CA THR A 7 -1.30 4.52 1.37
C THR A 7 -2.81 4.37 1.61
N HIS A 8 -3.58 4.61 0.55
CA HIS A 8 -5.04 4.45 0.53
C HIS A 8 -5.79 5.47 1.42
N ALA A 9 -6.57 5.01 2.40
CA ALA A 9 -7.40 5.84 3.27
C ALA A 9 -6.66 6.28 4.55
N CYS A 10 -5.56 5.64 4.90
CA CYS A 10 -4.92 5.89 6.18
C CYS A 10 -4.30 7.29 6.26
N VAL A 11 -4.58 8.00 7.36
CA VAL A 11 -3.93 9.27 7.69
C VAL A 11 -3.54 9.34 9.16
N THR A 12 -2.54 10.17 9.47
CA THR A 12 -2.22 10.52 10.86
C THR A 12 -2.30 12.01 11.10
N LEU A 13 -2.89 12.37 12.24
CA LEU A 13 -3.03 13.72 12.74
C LEU A 13 -2.19 13.88 13.98
N GLU A 14 -1.29 14.86 13.98
CA GLU A 14 -0.37 15.11 15.10
C GLU A 14 -0.47 16.55 15.60
N ARG A 15 -0.49 16.71 16.93
CA ARG A 15 -0.47 17.99 17.61
C ARG A 15 0.01 17.81 19.06
N ASP A 16 0.90 18.68 19.53
CA ASP A 16 1.34 18.72 20.93
C ASP A 16 1.84 17.37 21.48
N GLY A 17 2.55 16.61 20.63
CA GLY A 17 3.08 15.28 20.97
C GLY A 17 2.04 14.17 21.00
N ARG A 18 0.78 14.44 20.63
CA ARG A 18 -0.28 13.45 20.45
C ARG A 18 -0.44 13.07 18.98
N ARG A 19 -0.73 11.79 18.74
CA ARG A 19 -0.91 11.22 17.40
C ARG A 19 -2.20 10.39 17.33
N LEU A 20 -3.12 10.84 16.49
CA LEU A 20 -4.36 10.14 16.13
C LEU A 20 -4.21 9.52 14.74
N VAL A 21 -4.52 8.23 14.61
CA VAL A 21 -4.49 7.52 13.33
C VAL A 21 -5.93 7.24 12.89
N VAL A 22 -6.23 7.46 11.62
CA VAL A 22 -7.51 7.10 11.02
C VAL A 22 -7.26 6.04 9.95
N ASP A 23 -8.06 4.98 9.96
CA ASP A 23 -8.11 3.89 8.97
C ASP A 23 -6.75 3.22 8.63
N PRO A 24 -5.99 2.69 9.61
CA PRO A 24 -4.77 1.92 9.35
C PRO A 24 -5.08 0.51 8.79
N GLY A 25 -5.53 0.46 7.54
CA GLY A 25 -5.88 -0.77 6.83
C GLY A 25 -4.68 -1.56 6.29
N ILE A 26 -4.96 -2.74 5.72
CA ILE A 26 -3.92 -3.68 5.27
C ILE A 26 -3.01 -3.13 4.16
N TRP A 27 -3.47 -2.11 3.41
CA TRP A 27 -2.70 -1.45 2.36
C TRP A 27 -1.82 -0.30 2.88
N SER A 28 -2.04 0.15 4.12
CA SER A 28 -1.23 1.19 4.74
C SER A 28 0.14 0.66 5.15
N GLU A 29 1.12 1.55 5.18
CA GLU A 29 2.46 1.27 5.70
C GLU A 29 2.41 0.89 7.19
N LEU A 30 3.31 -0.01 7.62
CA LEU A 30 3.41 -0.42 9.03
C LEU A 30 3.67 0.77 9.96
N GLN A 31 4.45 1.73 9.48
CA GLN A 31 4.87 2.94 10.21
C GLN A 31 3.72 3.92 10.51
N ALA A 32 2.54 3.71 9.92
CA ALA A 32 1.37 4.56 10.17
C ALA A 32 0.95 4.52 11.65
N LEU A 33 1.17 3.40 12.34
CA LEU A 33 0.82 3.20 13.76
C LEU A 33 1.93 3.60 14.75
N ASP A 34 3.12 3.96 14.28
CA ASP A 34 4.26 4.23 15.17
C ASP A 34 3.97 5.38 16.15
N GLY A 35 3.96 5.10 17.45
CA GLY A 35 3.68 6.14 18.46
C GLY A 35 2.26 6.72 18.41
N ALA A 36 1.30 5.98 17.84
CA ALA A 36 -0.11 6.34 17.89
C ALA A 36 -0.64 6.32 19.35
N ASP A 37 -1.36 7.36 19.74
CA ASP A 37 -2.10 7.41 21.01
C ASP A 37 -3.52 6.83 20.88
N ALA A 38 -4.08 6.88 19.68
CA ALA A 38 -5.45 6.42 19.39
C ALA A 38 -5.65 6.08 17.92
N VAL A 39 -6.58 5.16 17.65
CA VAL A 39 -7.06 4.79 16.31
C VAL A 39 -8.55 5.07 16.18
N LEU A 40 -8.95 5.79 15.12
CA LEU A 40 -10.34 5.85 14.64
C LEU A 40 -10.49 4.93 13.42
N LEU A 41 -11.56 4.15 13.38
CA LEU A 41 -11.93 3.35 12.22
C LEU A 41 -13.25 3.85 11.66
N THR A 42 -13.28 4.28 10.42
CA THR A 42 -14.52 4.71 9.75
C THR A 42 -15.49 3.56 9.57
N HIS A 43 -14.98 2.36 9.24
CA HIS A 43 -15.72 1.11 9.11
C HIS A 43 -14.79 -0.12 9.19
N HIS A 44 -15.31 -1.32 8.91
CA HIS A 44 -14.62 -2.60 9.17
C HIS A 44 -13.91 -3.24 7.98
N HIS A 45 -13.98 -2.66 6.77
CA HIS A 45 -13.30 -3.27 5.62
C HIS A 45 -11.79 -3.30 5.81
N ARG A 46 -11.12 -4.32 5.24
CA ARG A 46 -9.72 -4.62 5.54
C ARG A 46 -8.76 -3.52 5.10
N ASP A 47 -9.07 -2.83 4.01
CA ASP A 47 -8.36 -1.67 3.47
C ASP A 47 -8.47 -0.41 4.34
N HIS A 48 -9.35 -0.42 5.35
CA HIS A 48 -9.46 0.60 6.40
C HIS A 48 -9.04 0.07 7.78
N ALA A 49 -9.17 -1.24 8.03
CA ALA A 49 -8.89 -1.86 9.33
C ALA A 49 -8.04 -3.14 9.19
N ASP A 50 -6.73 -3.03 9.42
CA ASP A 50 -5.88 -4.19 9.68
C ASP A 50 -6.05 -4.61 11.15
N VAL A 51 -7.14 -5.34 11.44
CA VAL A 51 -7.53 -5.74 12.81
C VAL A 51 -6.39 -6.45 13.55
N ALA A 52 -5.64 -7.32 12.86
CA ALA A 52 -4.52 -8.04 13.46
C ALA A 52 -3.38 -7.11 13.85
N ARG A 53 -3.00 -6.17 12.97
CA ARG A 53 -1.96 -5.17 13.24
C ARG A 53 -2.37 -4.20 14.34
N ILE A 54 -3.62 -3.72 14.32
CA ILE A 54 -4.16 -2.83 15.35
C ILE A 54 -4.18 -3.54 16.70
N ALA A 55 -4.66 -4.78 16.77
CA ALA A 55 -4.64 -5.57 18.01
C ALA A 55 -3.22 -5.75 18.56
N ALA A 56 -2.25 -6.08 17.69
CA ALA A 56 -0.86 -6.26 18.07
C ALA A 56 -0.20 -4.96 18.61
N SER A 57 -0.66 -3.79 18.15
CA SER A 57 -0.17 -2.49 18.61
C SER A 57 -0.56 -2.15 20.06
N GLY A 58 -1.68 -2.69 20.55
CA GLY A 58 -2.27 -2.33 21.84
C GLY A 58 -2.82 -0.90 21.94
N VAL A 59 -2.90 -0.16 20.82
CA VAL A 59 -3.40 1.22 20.79
C VAL A 59 -4.91 1.25 21.00
N PRO A 60 -5.47 2.14 21.83
CA PRO A 60 -6.91 2.28 22.00
C PRO A 60 -7.66 2.60 20.68
N VAL A 61 -8.79 1.93 20.46
CA VAL A 61 -9.57 2.02 19.21
C VAL A 61 -10.96 2.60 19.46
N TRP A 62 -11.43 3.43 18.53
CA TRP A 62 -12.82 3.87 18.41
C TRP A 62 -13.36 3.47 17.05
N ALA A 63 -14.58 2.93 17.02
CA ALA A 63 -15.20 2.43 15.78
C ALA A 63 -16.74 2.48 15.85
N PRO A 64 -17.44 2.50 14.70
CA PRO A 64 -18.89 2.49 14.63
C PRO A 64 -19.53 1.27 15.32
N ARG A 65 -20.73 1.45 15.87
CA ARG A 65 -21.53 0.38 16.50
C ARG A 65 -21.78 -0.84 15.62
N GLY A 66 -21.85 -0.66 14.30
CA GLY A 66 -22.04 -1.74 13.32
C GLY A 66 -20.76 -2.31 12.71
N ALA A 67 -19.57 -1.94 13.20
CA ALA A 67 -18.32 -2.42 12.64
C ALA A 67 -18.00 -3.86 13.10
N GLU A 68 -17.84 -4.77 12.15
CA GLU A 68 -17.50 -6.18 12.36
C GLU A 68 -16.00 -6.39 12.55
N LEU A 69 -15.48 -6.08 13.74
CA LEU A 69 -14.05 -6.06 14.06
C LEU A 69 -13.58 -7.25 14.92
N GLY A 70 -14.38 -8.31 15.00
CA GLY A 70 -14.14 -9.45 15.91
C GLY A 70 -13.99 -9.00 17.37
N ASP A 71 -13.03 -9.61 18.06
CA ASP A 71 -12.75 -9.39 19.48
C ASP A 71 -11.89 -8.15 19.77
N LEU A 72 -11.61 -7.31 18.77
CA LEU A 72 -10.83 -6.08 18.96
C LEU A 72 -11.50 -5.17 20.00
N PRO A 73 -10.86 -4.90 21.15
CA PRO A 73 -11.39 -4.00 22.16
C PRO A 73 -11.53 -2.59 21.60
N ARG A 74 -12.71 -1.99 21.77
CA ARG A 74 -13.02 -0.69 21.16
C ARG A 74 -14.05 0.10 21.95
N THR A 75 -13.94 1.42 21.86
CA THR A 75 -15.01 2.34 22.23
C THR A 75 -15.97 2.47 21.05
N VAL A 76 -17.25 2.21 21.28
CA VAL A 76 -18.28 2.26 20.25
C VAL A 76 -18.75 3.68 20.01
N LEU A 77 -18.83 4.08 18.74
CA LEU A 77 -19.35 5.36 18.28
C LEU A 77 -20.66 5.21 17.51
N ASP A 78 -21.51 6.21 17.64
CA ASP A 78 -22.72 6.42 16.85
C ASP A 78 -22.57 7.71 16.02
N PRO A 79 -23.38 7.93 14.97
CA PRO A 79 -23.44 9.20 14.26
C PRO A 79 -23.74 10.40 15.17
N ASP A 80 -23.34 11.59 14.72
CA ASP A 80 -23.67 12.89 15.33
C ASP A 80 -23.25 13.05 16.80
N GLN A 81 -22.20 12.34 17.20
CA GLN A 81 -21.53 12.46 18.49
C GLN A 81 -20.37 13.46 18.45
N HIS A 82 -20.16 14.11 19.60
CA HIS A 82 -19.00 14.93 19.88
C HIS A 82 -18.24 14.35 21.08
N LEU A 83 -16.93 14.17 20.93
CA LEU A 83 -16.08 13.57 21.95
C LEU A 83 -14.64 14.05 21.84
N GLU A 84 -13.83 13.72 22.85
CA GLU A 84 -12.39 13.93 22.83
C GLU A 84 -11.66 12.60 22.69
N VAL A 85 -10.69 12.52 21.78
CA VAL A 85 -9.86 11.33 21.54
C VAL A 85 -8.41 11.79 21.47
N ALA A 86 -7.57 11.31 22.41
CA ALA A 86 -6.14 11.63 22.48
C ALA A 86 -5.81 13.15 22.41
N GLY A 87 -6.66 14.02 22.99
CA GLY A 87 -6.49 15.47 22.96
C GLY A 87 -7.02 16.17 21.71
N PHE A 88 -7.68 15.44 20.81
CA PHE A 88 -8.38 15.98 19.64
C PHE A 88 -9.89 16.00 19.88
N ALA A 89 -10.57 17.08 19.52
CA ALA A 89 -12.03 17.11 19.50
C ALA A 89 -12.51 16.47 18.19
N VAL A 90 -13.37 15.45 18.31
CA VAL A 90 -13.88 14.64 17.20
C VAL A 90 -15.39 14.80 17.12
N THR A 91 -15.89 15.06 15.92
CA THR A 91 -17.32 14.98 15.57
C THR A 91 -17.52 13.84 14.58
N THR A 92 -18.41 12.90 14.87
CA THR A 92 -18.78 11.82 13.94
C THR A 92 -19.86 12.30 12.97
N VAL A 93 -19.78 11.90 11.71
CA VAL A 93 -20.66 12.35 10.62
C VAL A 93 -21.16 11.16 9.81
N GLY A 94 -22.38 11.22 9.29
CA GLY A 94 -22.91 10.19 8.39
C GLY A 94 -23.47 8.99 9.14
N GLY A 95 -22.99 7.78 8.87
CA GLY A 95 -23.48 6.55 9.50
C GLY A 95 -23.64 5.36 8.56
N GLN A 96 -23.58 5.60 7.25
CA GLN A 96 -23.68 4.55 6.24
C GLN A 96 -22.60 4.70 5.18
N HIS A 97 -22.06 3.56 4.75
CA HIS A 97 -21.15 3.46 3.62
C HIS A 97 -21.92 3.75 2.32
N ALA A 98 -21.25 4.30 1.30
CA ALA A 98 -21.84 4.49 -0.01
C ALA A 98 -22.17 3.15 -0.69
N ALA A 99 -23.29 3.09 -1.40
CA ALA A 99 -23.74 1.89 -2.09
C ALA A 99 -23.03 1.71 -3.44
N VAL A 100 -22.60 0.49 -3.77
CA VAL A 100 -22.03 0.14 -5.08
C VAL A 100 -23.12 0.04 -6.14
N VAL A 101 -24.27 -0.54 -5.75
CA VAL A 101 -25.45 -0.67 -6.62
C VAL A 101 -26.70 -0.12 -5.92
N PRO A 102 -27.72 0.32 -6.68
CA PRO A 102 -28.94 0.83 -6.08
C PRO A 102 -29.60 -0.17 -5.13
N SER A 103 -30.04 0.30 -3.95
CA SER A 103 -30.72 -0.48 -2.90
C SER A 103 -29.88 -1.55 -2.20
N GLN A 104 -28.55 -1.51 -2.34
CA GLN A 104 -27.65 -2.34 -1.55
C GLN A 104 -27.80 -2.03 -0.05
N GLU A 105 -27.91 -3.07 0.79
CA GLU A 105 -27.69 -2.92 2.23
C GLU A 105 -26.20 -2.67 2.47
N VAL A 106 -25.90 -1.56 3.16
CA VAL A 106 -24.54 -1.08 3.38
C VAL A 106 -24.16 -1.16 4.85
N CYS A 107 -22.88 -1.38 5.12
CA CYS A 107 -22.36 -1.40 6.48
C CYS A 107 -22.29 0.02 7.07
N ALA A 108 -22.02 0.10 8.37
CA ALA A 108 -21.80 1.35 9.06
C ALA A 108 -20.50 2.02 8.57
N ASN A 109 -20.57 3.30 8.23
CA ASN A 109 -19.41 4.16 7.97
C ASN A 109 -19.59 5.50 8.68
N LEU A 110 -18.65 5.86 9.54
CA LEU A 110 -18.59 7.18 10.15
C LEU A 110 -17.49 8.01 9.47
N GLY A 111 -17.85 9.23 9.06
CA GLY A 111 -16.89 10.29 8.84
C GLY A 111 -16.47 10.93 10.16
N TYR A 112 -15.28 11.54 10.18
CA TYR A 112 -14.72 12.21 11.34
C TYR A 112 -14.26 13.62 11.00
N VAL A 113 -14.88 14.62 11.62
CA VAL A 113 -14.29 15.96 11.67
C VAL A 113 -13.44 16.04 12.92
N VAL A 114 -12.14 16.19 12.74
CA VAL A 114 -11.15 16.28 13.81
C VAL A 114 -10.68 17.72 13.91
N THR A 115 -10.74 18.30 15.09
CA THR A 115 -10.36 19.69 15.36
C THR A 115 -9.34 19.79 16.48
N ALA A 116 -8.32 20.62 16.28
CA ALA A 116 -7.30 20.91 17.29
C ALA A 116 -6.58 22.23 16.97
N GLY A 117 -6.37 23.07 17.98
CA GLY A 117 -5.59 24.31 17.85
C GLY A 117 -6.13 25.31 16.81
N GLY A 118 -7.44 25.32 16.56
CA GLY A 118 -8.09 26.19 15.56
C GLY A 118 -8.09 25.65 14.13
N GLU A 119 -7.53 24.46 13.89
CA GLU A 119 -7.58 23.78 12.58
C GLU A 119 -8.57 22.62 12.60
N SER A 120 -9.09 22.27 11.42
CA SER A 120 -10.02 21.15 11.24
C SER A 120 -9.69 20.31 9.99
N VAL A 121 -9.78 18.98 10.14
CA VAL A 121 -9.65 17.99 9.05
C VAL A 121 -10.89 17.12 9.04
N TYR A 122 -11.47 16.88 7.85
CA TYR A 122 -12.57 15.96 7.66
C TYR A 122 -12.14 14.69 6.92
N HIS A 123 -12.30 13.53 7.55
CA HIS A 123 -12.12 12.22 6.93
C HIS A 123 -13.50 11.58 6.69
N PRO A 124 -13.99 11.43 5.46
CA PRO A 124 -15.35 10.93 5.23
C PRO A 124 -15.49 9.40 5.31
N GLY A 125 -14.36 8.68 5.27
CA GLY A 125 -14.39 7.24 5.03
C GLY A 125 -14.93 6.96 3.63
N ASP A 126 -15.67 5.87 3.51
CA ASP A 126 -16.26 5.42 2.25
C ASP A 126 -17.69 5.94 2.07
N ALA A 127 -17.83 7.25 2.20
CA ALA A 127 -19.08 7.96 1.98
C ALA A 127 -18.79 9.38 1.50
N LEU A 128 -19.83 10.07 1.04
CA LEU A 128 -19.77 11.50 0.68
C LEU A 128 -20.73 12.31 1.56
N ALA A 129 -20.83 11.95 2.85
CA ALA A 129 -21.62 12.70 3.82
C ALA A 129 -20.98 14.07 4.06
N VAL A 130 -21.78 15.14 4.02
CA VAL A 130 -21.28 16.52 4.23
C VAL A 130 -21.53 16.91 5.70
N PRO A 131 -20.50 17.31 6.47
CA PRO A 131 -20.67 17.79 7.83
C PRO A 131 -21.40 19.13 7.85
N GLU A 132 -22.19 19.38 8.89
CA GLU A 132 -22.84 20.69 9.09
C GLU A 132 -21.81 21.81 9.36
N GLN A 133 -20.70 21.47 10.00
CA GLN A 133 -19.63 22.41 10.33
C GLN A 133 -18.65 22.58 9.16
N ALA A 134 -18.21 23.83 8.93
CA ALA A 134 -17.17 24.14 7.96
C ALA A 134 -15.83 23.51 8.38
N VAL A 135 -15.06 23.05 7.39
CA VAL A 135 -13.78 22.37 7.61
C VAL A 135 -12.66 23.00 6.78
N ALA A 136 -11.49 23.20 7.38
CA ALA A 136 -10.37 23.83 6.68
C ALA A 136 -9.73 22.87 5.67
N THR A 137 -9.62 21.58 6.03
CA THR A 137 -9.06 20.54 5.16
C THR A 137 -10.05 19.39 5.00
N ALA A 138 -10.41 19.06 3.78
CA ALA A 138 -11.23 17.88 3.48
C ALA A 138 -10.36 16.75 2.90
N LEU A 139 -10.61 15.51 3.31
CA LEU A 139 -10.11 14.34 2.61
C LEU A 139 -11.16 13.89 1.60
N VAL A 140 -10.74 13.48 0.41
CA VAL A 140 -11.63 13.07 -0.68
C VAL A 140 -11.22 11.72 -1.24
N PRO A 141 -12.10 10.70 -1.23
CA PRO A 141 -11.85 9.44 -1.91
C PRO A 141 -11.67 9.65 -3.42
N LEU A 142 -10.63 9.07 -4.02
CA LEU A 142 -10.31 9.23 -5.45
C LEU A 142 -11.02 8.20 -6.31
N GLN A 143 -11.18 7.00 -5.79
CA GLN A 143 -11.83 5.89 -6.47
C GLN A 143 -12.56 5.05 -5.41
N GLY A 144 -13.51 4.25 -5.83
CA GLY A 144 -14.16 3.20 -5.08
C GLY A 144 -15.12 2.50 -6.04
N SER A 145 -15.49 1.25 -5.82
CA SER A 145 -16.50 0.59 -6.69
C SER A 145 -17.84 1.33 -6.69
N TRP A 146 -18.09 2.12 -5.64
CA TRP A 146 -19.27 2.96 -5.41
C TRP A 146 -19.13 4.40 -5.92
N LEU A 147 -17.94 4.83 -6.36
CA LEU A 147 -17.64 6.25 -6.60
C LEU A 147 -17.39 6.58 -8.07
N LYS A 148 -18.09 7.59 -8.59
CA LYS A 148 -17.73 8.27 -9.84
C LYS A 148 -16.96 9.55 -9.54
N THR A 149 -15.99 9.89 -10.38
CA THR A 149 -15.19 11.13 -10.23
C THR A 149 -16.05 12.40 -10.11
N VAL A 150 -17.16 12.47 -10.83
CA VAL A 150 -18.08 13.62 -10.76
C VAL A 150 -18.72 13.78 -9.38
N GLU A 151 -18.96 12.69 -8.65
CA GLU A 151 -19.54 12.74 -7.29
C GLU A 151 -18.50 13.26 -6.29
N ALA A 152 -17.23 12.86 -6.44
CA ALA A 152 -16.13 13.41 -5.64
C ALA A 152 -15.93 14.92 -5.89
N ILE A 153 -16.04 15.37 -7.14
CA ILE A 153 -15.97 16.80 -7.50
C ILE A 153 -17.14 17.56 -6.87
N THR A 154 -18.37 17.06 -7.01
CA THR A 154 -19.56 17.68 -6.39
C THR A 154 -19.42 17.75 -4.87
N PHE A 155 -18.92 16.69 -4.25
CA PHE A 155 -18.66 16.64 -2.81
C PHE A 155 -17.66 17.72 -2.36
N LEU A 156 -16.56 17.93 -3.09
CA LEU A 156 -15.61 19.02 -2.80
C LEU A 156 -16.27 20.40 -2.90
N ARG A 157 -17.04 20.64 -3.97
CA ARG A 157 -17.78 21.89 -4.18
C ARG A 157 -18.81 22.17 -3.09
N GLU A 158 -19.40 21.13 -2.52
CA GLU A 158 -20.37 21.24 -1.43
C GLU A 158 -19.70 21.50 -0.08
N LEU A 159 -18.57 20.83 0.20
CA LEU A 159 -17.78 21.03 1.42
C LEU A 159 -17.21 22.44 1.55
N ARG A 160 -16.77 23.05 0.43
CA ARG A 160 -16.13 24.37 0.39
C ARG A 160 -14.99 24.51 1.40
N ALA A 161 -14.20 23.44 1.54
CA ALA A 161 -13.01 23.48 2.38
C ALA A 161 -11.96 24.40 1.75
N ASP A 162 -11.06 24.96 2.56
CA ASP A 162 -9.97 25.79 2.04
C ASP A 162 -9.06 24.96 1.12
N ARG A 163 -8.85 23.69 1.50
CA ARG A 163 -8.04 22.73 0.76
C ARG A 163 -8.55 21.30 0.89
N ALA A 164 -8.14 20.45 -0.05
CA ALA A 164 -8.50 19.04 -0.12
C ALA A 164 -7.26 18.15 -0.29
N VAL A 165 -7.30 16.96 0.30
CA VAL A 165 -6.27 15.91 0.13
C VAL A 165 -6.91 14.63 -0.38
N GLY A 166 -6.41 14.12 -1.50
CA GLY A 166 -6.88 12.86 -2.07
C GLY A 166 -6.50 11.63 -1.25
N ILE A 167 -7.46 10.74 -0.96
CA ILE A 167 -7.31 9.43 -0.31
C ILE A 167 -7.95 8.32 -1.17
N HIS A 168 -7.90 7.06 -0.71
CA HIS A 168 -8.56 5.91 -1.34
C HIS A 168 -8.13 5.70 -2.83
N ASP A 169 -6.81 5.60 -3.05
CA ASP A 169 -6.18 5.58 -4.38
C ASP A 169 -5.42 4.27 -4.71
N ALA A 170 -5.28 3.36 -3.74
CA ALA A 170 -4.48 2.14 -3.91
C ALA A 170 -5.03 1.13 -4.95
N MET A 171 -6.27 1.30 -5.41
CA MET A 171 -6.90 0.46 -6.43
C MET A 171 -6.59 0.92 -7.86
N VAL A 172 -5.94 2.08 -8.04
CA VAL A 172 -5.66 2.65 -9.35
C VAL A 172 -4.16 2.70 -9.65
N ASN A 173 -3.81 2.47 -10.91
CA ASN A 173 -2.44 2.70 -11.37
C ASN A 173 -2.13 4.21 -11.50
N ASP A 174 -0.86 4.53 -11.74
CA ASP A 174 -0.38 5.91 -11.79
C ASP A 174 -1.07 6.75 -12.88
N ARG A 175 -1.44 6.15 -14.02
CA ARG A 175 -2.11 6.86 -15.12
C ARG A 175 -3.52 7.29 -14.72
N ALA A 176 -4.28 6.36 -14.12
CA ALA A 176 -5.62 6.64 -13.62
C ALA A 176 -5.57 7.67 -12.47
N ARG A 177 -4.62 7.51 -11.53
CA ARG A 177 -4.42 8.46 -10.43
C ARG A 177 -4.09 9.88 -10.92
N ALA A 178 -3.21 10.00 -11.92
CA ALA A 178 -2.88 11.29 -12.53
C ALA A 178 -4.12 11.97 -13.15
N GLY A 179 -4.97 11.21 -13.86
CA GLY A 179 -6.22 11.71 -14.41
C GLY A 179 -7.23 12.15 -13.35
N LEU A 180 -7.43 11.35 -12.30
CA LEU A 180 -8.32 11.67 -11.17
C LEU A 180 -7.87 12.95 -10.45
N ASN A 181 -6.57 13.04 -10.15
CA ASN A 181 -5.96 14.23 -9.54
C ASN A 181 -6.14 15.48 -10.39
N HIS A 182 -5.98 15.36 -11.71
CA HIS A 182 -6.20 16.48 -12.63
C HIS A 182 -7.63 17.03 -12.51
N TRP A 183 -8.64 16.15 -12.62
CA TRP A 183 -10.03 16.59 -12.58
C TRP A 183 -10.44 17.16 -11.22
N LEU A 184 -10.00 16.56 -10.11
CA LEU A 184 -10.27 17.11 -8.78
C LEU A 184 -9.63 18.49 -8.58
N ALA A 185 -8.41 18.69 -9.09
CA ALA A 185 -7.71 19.97 -8.99
C ALA A 185 -8.33 21.07 -9.87
N THR A 186 -8.83 20.73 -11.06
CA THR A 186 -9.38 21.72 -11.99
C THR A 186 -10.85 22.04 -11.73
N GLU A 187 -11.62 21.06 -11.26
CA GLU A 187 -13.08 21.18 -11.14
C GLU A 187 -13.58 21.20 -9.69
N GLY A 188 -12.76 20.87 -8.68
CA GLY A 188 -13.20 20.76 -7.30
C GLY A 188 -13.47 22.09 -6.57
N ASP A 189 -13.20 23.23 -7.20
CA ASP A 189 -13.31 24.59 -6.61
C ASP A 189 -12.62 24.73 -5.22
N THR A 190 -11.57 23.94 -4.99
CA THR A 190 -10.84 23.82 -3.72
C THR A 190 -9.35 23.63 -4.02
N GLU A 191 -8.44 24.16 -3.19
CA GLU A 191 -7.00 23.88 -3.34
C GLU A 191 -6.73 22.39 -3.13
N TYR A 192 -6.43 21.65 -4.21
CA TYR A 192 -6.29 20.19 -4.16
C TYR A 192 -4.83 19.74 -4.08
N HIS A 193 -4.56 18.80 -3.18
CA HIS A 193 -3.28 18.11 -3.07
C HIS A 193 -3.47 16.60 -3.16
N TRP A 194 -2.58 15.93 -3.89
CA TRP A 194 -2.35 14.51 -3.70
C TRP A 194 -0.99 14.33 -3.02
N LEU A 195 -0.99 13.66 -1.87
CA LEU A 195 0.23 13.42 -1.10
C LEU A 195 0.76 12.02 -1.42
N THR A 196 2.05 11.93 -1.70
CA THR A 196 2.71 10.62 -1.73
C THR A 196 2.62 9.98 -0.34
N PRO A 197 2.34 8.67 -0.22
CA PRO A 197 2.32 7.99 1.07
C PRO A 197 3.56 8.29 1.94
N GLY A 198 3.33 8.56 3.22
CA GLY A 198 4.32 9.00 4.20
C GLY A 198 4.66 10.49 4.16
N THR A 199 3.96 11.31 3.37
CA THR A 199 4.20 12.76 3.26
C THR A 199 3.20 13.55 4.10
N THR A 200 3.71 14.56 4.83
CA THR A 200 2.91 15.51 5.59
C THR A 200 2.50 16.71 4.73
N LEU A 201 1.25 17.13 4.83
CA LEU A 201 0.73 18.31 4.12
C LEU A 201 1.54 19.56 4.49
N GLY A 202 1.97 20.31 3.48
CA GLY A 202 2.78 21.53 3.65
C GLY A 202 4.27 21.28 3.89
N GLU A 203 4.70 20.02 4.04
CA GLU A 203 6.11 19.66 4.11
C GLU A 203 6.61 19.19 2.74
N PRO A 204 7.87 19.51 2.37
CA PRO A 204 8.45 18.99 1.15
C PRO A 204 8.49 17.46 1.19
N SER A 205 8.08 16.82 0.10
CA SER A 205 8.21 15.38 -0.03
C SER A 205 9.69 15.00 0.03
N ARG A 206 10.01 13.97 0.80
CA ARG A 206 11.35 13.40 0.78
C ARG A 206 11.56 12.72 -0.57
N PRO A 207 12.75 12.84 -1.20
CA PRO A 207 13.07 12.06 -2.38
C PRO A 207 12.88 10.57 -2.08
N ARG A 208 12.11 9.87 -2.93
CA ARG A 208 11.90 8.43 -2.83
C ARG A 208 12.55 7.74 -4.02
N VAL A 209 13.06 6.54 -3.79
CA VAL A 209 13.50 5.66 -4.88
C VAL A 209 12.25 5.23 -5.64
N GLY A 210 12.12 5.69 -6.89
CA GLY A 210 10.98 5.35 -7.76
C GLY A 210 11.14 4.02 -8.49
N GLN A 211 12.38 3.53 -8.63
CA GLN A 211 12.67 2.26 -9.31
C GLN A 211 13.97 1.67 -8.76
N LEU A 212 13.98 0.36 -8.52
CA LEU A 212 15.19 -0.44 -8.37
C LEU A 212 15.49 -1.11 -9.71
N ARG A 213 16.72 -0.97 -10.22
CA ARG A 213 17.20 -1.72 -11.40
C ARG A 213 18.35 -2.61 -10.97
N LEU A 214 18.23 -3.91 -11.25
CA LEU A 214 19.36 -4.84 -11.19
C LEU A 214 19.98 -4.90 -12.59
N VAL A 215 21.21 -4.40 -12.72
CA VAL A 215 21.93 -4.39 -14.00
C VAL A 215 22.93 -5.52 -13.99
N VAL A 216 22.83 -6.41 -14.97
CA VAL A 216 23.65 -7.61 -15.10
C VAL A 216 24.36 -7.56 -16.44
N GLU A 217 25.68 -7.72 -16.41
CA GLU A 217 26.47 -7.98 -17.61
C GLU A 217 26.34 -9.47 -17.97
N ALA A 218 25.94 -9.75 -19.21
CA ALA A 218 25.81 -11.11 -19.71
C ALA A 218 26.72 -11.31 -20.92
N ASP A 219 27.63 -12.28 -20.84
CA ASP A 219 28.53 -12.63 -21.95
C ASP A 219 27.76 -13.09 -23.19
N ASP A 220 26.62 -13.76 -23.00
CA ASP A 220 25.66 -14.14 -24.04
C ASP A 220 24.30 -13.49 -23.75
N LEU A 221 24.13 -12.26 -24.26
CA LEU A 221 22.93 -11.46 -24.03
C LEU A 221 21.68 -12.08 -24.64
N ASP A 222 21.77 -12.72 -25.82
CA ASP A 222 20.60 -13.29 -26.49
C ASP A 222 20.07 -14.50 -25.72
N HIS A 223 20.96 -15.36 -25.22
CA HIS A 223 20.57 -16.46 -24.34
C HIS A 223 19.95 -15.94 -23.04
N ALA A 224 20.56 -14.94 -22.41
CA ALA A 224 20.01 -14.34 -21.19
C ALA A 224 18.61 -13.74 -21.44
N VAL A 225 18.43 -12.96 -22.51
CA VAL A 225 17.13 -12.38 -22.86
C VAL A 225 16.08 -13.46 -23.12
N ALA A 226 16.41 -14.52 -23.86
CA ALA A 226 15.50 -15.64 -24.09
C ALA A 226 15.13 -16.36 -22.78
N PHE A 227 16.10 -16.57 -21.89
CA PHE A 227 15.85 -17.16 -20.58
C PHE A 227 14.86 -16.30 -19.76
N TYR A 228 15.15 -15.02 -19.54
CA TYR A 228 14.30 -14.18 -18.69
C TYR A 228 12.95 -13.82 -19.33
N ARG A 229 12.89 -13.56 -20.64
CA ARG A 229 11.65 -13.19 -21.34
C ARG A 229 10.77 -14.40 -21.64
N ASP A 230 11.36 -15.45 -22.21
CA ASP A 230 10.58 -16.57 -22.77
C ASP A 230 10.41 -17.71 -21.77
N THR A 231 11.40 -17.97 -20.91
CA THR A 231 11.30 -19.03 -19.89
C THR A 231 10.66 -18.53 -18.61
N LEU A 232 11.14 -17.41 -18.08
CA LEU A 232 10.57 -16.81 -16.86
C LEU A 232 9.39 -15.86 -17.13
N GLY A 233 9.11 -15.54 -18.39
CA GLY A 233 7.91 -14.80 -18.78
C GLY A 233 7.96 -13.30 -18.50
N LEU A 234 9.13 -12.71 -18.24
CA LEU A 234 9.22 -11.29 -17.89
C LEU A 234 8.89 -10.41 -19.11
N PRO A 235 7.93 -9.46 -19.00
CA PRO A 235 7.62 -8.52 -20.08
C PRO A 235 8.80 -7.62 -20.44
N VAL A 236 8.95 -7.26 -21.71
CA VAL A 236 9.95 -6.29 -22.16
C VAL A 236 9.42 -4.86 -21.96
N GLU A 237 10.12 -4.06 -21.17
CA GLU A 237 9.85 -2.63 -20.96
C GLU A 237 10.63 -1.75 -21.95
N LEU A 238 11.85 -2.16 -22.28
CA LEU A 238 12.74 -1.41 -23.17
C LEU A 238 13.74 -2.36 -23.85
N ASP A 239 13.96 -2.21 -25.16
CA ASP A 239 15.04 -2.89 -25.89
C ASP A 239 15.67 -1.86 -26.83
N LEU A 240 16.91 -1.47 -26.55
CA LEU A 240 17.65 -0.46 -27.32
C LEU A 240 19.01 -0.99 -27.73
N ALA A 241 19.43 -0.62 -28.94
CA ALA A 241 20.77 -0.88 -29.45
C ALA A 241 21.50 0.43 -29.78
N GLY A 242 22.79 0.47 -29.52
CA GLY A 242 23.72 1.54 -29.88
C GLY A 242 24.40 1.28 -31.23
N GLU A 243 25.12 2.29 -31.72
CA GLU A 243 25.75 2.26 -33.04
C GLU A 243 27.00 1.37 -33.12
N HIS A 244 27.58 0.99 -31.98
CA HIS A 244 28.82 0.21 -31.90
C HIS A 244 28.60 -1.20 -31.34
N GLY A 245 27.35 -1.69 -31.39
CA GLY A 245 26.98 -3.03 -30.92
C GLY A 245 26.56 -3.07 -29.45
N GLU A 246 26.41 -1.92 -28.78
CA GLU A 246 25.82 -1.86 -27.45
C GLU A 246 24.35 -2.31 -27.53
N ARG A 247 23.88 -3.06 -26.53
CA ARG A 247 22.46 -3.38 -26.42
C ARG A 247 22.05 -3.46 -24.96
N VAL A 248 20.88 -2.93 -24.65
CA VAL A 248 20.26 -3.04 -23.33
C VAL A 248 18.81 -3.48 -23.48
N VAL A 249 18.45 -4.50 -22.71
CA VAL A 249 17.06 -4.96 -22.56
C VAL A 249 16.66 -4.79 -21.11
N ILE A 250 15.54 -4.11 -20.86
CA ILE A 250 14.92 -3.95 -19.55
C ILE A 250 13.67 -4.81 -19.53
N LEU A 251 13.60 -5.72 -18.58
CA LEU A 251 12.49 -6.63 -18.36
C LEU A 251 11.76 -6.24 -17.07
N ASP A 252 10.43 -6.25 -17.08
CA ASP A 252 9.61 -6.08 -15.87
C ASP A 252 9.62 -7.38 -15.07
N ALA A 253 10.10 -7.30 -13.84
CA ALA A 253 10.14 -8.42 -12.89
C ALA A 253 9.06 -8.27 -11.80
N GLY A 254 7.98 -7.53 -12.09
CA GLY A 254 6.93 -7.23 -11.14
C GLY A 254 7.40 -6.29 -10.03
N ARG A 255 7.03 -6.59 -8.78
CA ARG A 255 7.40 -5.76 -7.62
C ARG A 255 8.85 -5.99 -7.20
N ALA A 256 9.71 -5.01 -7.45
CA ALA A 256 11.06 -4.99 -6.88
C ALA A 256 11.03 -4.75 -5.36
N THR A 257 11.49 -5.73 -4.59
CA THR A 257 11.66 -5.61 -3.13
C THR A 257 13.14 -5.75 -2.77
N LEU A 258 13.69 -4.80 -2.01
CA LEU A 258 15.02 -4.91 -1.45
C LEU A 258 14.94 -5.61 -0.08
N GLU A 259 15.32 -6.87 -0.02
CA GLU A 259 15.42 -7.62 1.23
C GLU A 259 16.83 -7.47 1.85
N LEU A 260 16.91 -7.04 3.10
CA LEU A 260 18.16 -6.93 3.85
C LEU A 260 18.15 -7.93 5.01
N SER A 261 19.01 -8.94 4.92
CA SER A 261 19.12 -10.00 5.90
C SER A 261 20.49 -9.97 6.59
N ASN A 262 20.50 -10.09 7.91
CA ASN A 262 21.76 -10.17 8.66
C ASN A 262 22.42 -11.56 8.44
N PRO A 263 23.72 -11.73 8.76
CA PRO A 263 24.41 -13.01 8.50
C PRO A 263 23.75 -14.24 9.15
N ALA A 264 23.18 -14.09 10.35
CA ALA A 264 22.47 -15.17 11.04
C ALA A 264 21.19 -15.59 10.32
N GLN A 265 20.42 -14.61 9.81
CA GLN A 265 19.22 -14.84 9.00
C GLN A 265 19.59 -15.56 7.71
N VAL A 266 20.63 -15.11 7.00
CA VAL A 266 21.05 -15.78 5.76
C VAL A 266 21.56 -17.19 6.03
N ALA A 267 22.28 -17.42 7.13
CA ALA A 267 22.75 -18.77 7.50
C ALA A 267 21.59 -19.72 7.83
N MET A 268 20.57 -19.21 8.53
CA MET A 268 19.34 -19.96 8.80
C MET A 268 18.60 -20.32 7.51
N ILE A 269 18.44 -19.37 6.58
CA ILE A 269 17.80 -19.61 5.28
C ILE A 269 18.57 -20.67 4.47
N ASP A 270 19.90 -20.56 4.39
CA ASP A 270 20.74 -21.52 3.66
C ASP A 270 20.64 -22.93 4.24
N GLU A 271 20.60 -23.06 5.56
CA GLU A 271 20.43 -24.36 6.22
C GLU A 271 19.07 -24.97 5.91
N VAL A 272 17.99 -24.17 5.94
CA VAL A 272 16.63 -24.62 5.64
C VAL A 272 16.48 -25.03 4.17
N GLU A 273 16.90 -24.18 3.25
CA GLU A 273 16.59 -24.35 1.83
C GLU A 273 17.61 -25.20 1.09
N VAL A 274 18.86 -25.29 1.57
CA VAL A 274 19.97 -25.95 0.86
C VAL A 274 20.74 -26.93 1.75
N GLY A 275 20.65 -26.81 3.08
CA GLY A 275 21.41 -27.62 4.04
C GLY A 275 22.91 -27.29 4.11
N ARG A 276 23.34 -26.19 3.47
CA ARG A 276 24.72 -25.71 3.50
C ARG A 276 24.80 -24.26 3.04
N ARG A 277 25.85 -23.55 3.46
CA ARG A 277 26.13 -22.17 3.04
C ARG A 277 26.36 -22.08 1.52
N VAL A 278 25.54 -21.30 0.83
CA VAL A 278 25.67 -21.05 -0.62
C VAL A 278 25.31 -19.63 -1.04
N ALA A 279 24.67 -18.83 -0.18
CA ALA A 279 24.17 -17.51 -0.58
C ALA A 279 25.31 -16.49 -0.80
N PRO A 280 25.33 -15.81 -1.98
CA PRO A 280 26.19 -14.65 -2.24
C PRO A 280 25.65 -13.39 -1.52
N PRO A 281 26.41 -12.28 -1.55
CA PRO A 281 25.95 -11.00 -0.98
C PRO A 281 24.68 -10.41 -1.62
N LEU A 282 24.39 -10.76 -2.88
CA LEU A 282 23.18 -10.33 -3.60
C LEU A 282 22.55 -11.52 -4.32
N ARG A 283 21.25 -11.70 -4.09
CA ARG A 283 20.42 -12.72 -4.74
C ARG A 283 19.21 -12.05 -5.38
N LEU A 284 18.74 -12.59 -6.50
CA LEU A 284 17.48 -12.18 -7.12
C LEU A 284 16.40 -13.18 -6.71
N ALA A 285 15.34 -12.71 -6.07
CA ALA A 285 14.18 -13.52 -5.72
C ALA A 285 12.99 -13.09 -6.58
N LEU A 286 12.33 -14.07 -7.21
CA LEU A 286 11.17 -13.88 -8.06
C LEU A 286 10.02 -14.71 -7.50
N GLU A 287 8.91 -14.05 -7.18
CA GLU A 287 7.68 -14.73 -6.83
C GLU A 287 7.05 -15.31 -8.10
N VAL A 288 6.60 -16.55 -8.05
CA VAL A 288 5.95 -17.26 -9.16
C VAL A 288 4.70 -17.97 -8.65
N ASP A 289 3.73 -18.17 -9.55
CA ASP A 289 2.44 -18.81 -9.20
C ASP A 289 2.58 -20.32 -8.92
N ASP A 290 3.63 -20.96 -9.44
CA ASP A 290 3.96 -22.38 -9.21
C ASP A 290 5.49 -22.54 -9.18
N ALA A 291 6.05 -22.67 -7.98
CA ALA A 291 7.50 -22.74 -7.81
C ALA A 291 8.11 -24.03 -8.40
N ALA A 292 7.36 -25.13 -8.43
CA ALA A 292 7.84 -26.40 -8.96
C ALA A 292 7.94 -26.35 -10.49
N ALA A 293 6.86 -25.95 -11.16
CA ALA A 293 6.81 -25.85 -12.62
C ALA A 293 7.83 -24.81 -13.15
N ALA A 294 7.96 -23.66 -12.48
CA ALA A 294 8.94 -22.64 -12.85
C ALA A 294 10.38 -23.14 -12.67
N THR A 295 10.65 -23.94 -11.64
CA THR A 295 11.97 -24.55 -11.44
C THR A 295 12.31 -25.54 -12.55
N ASP A 296 11.38 -26.42 -12.92
CA ASP A 296 11.57 -27.39 -14.00
C ASP A 296 11.83 -26.69 -15.34
N ALA A 297 11.06 -25.63 -15.64
CA ALA A 297 11.25 -24.82 -16.83
C ALA A 297 12.62 -24.12 -16.85
N ALA A 298 13.05 -23.54 -15.73
CA ALA A 298 14.35 -22.89 -15.61
C ALA A 298 15.52 -23.87 -15.81
N VAL A 299 15.43 -25.08 -15.24
CA VAL A 299 16.46 -26.12 -15.43
C VAL A 299 16.49 -26.59 -16.89
N ALA A 300 15.34 -26.80 -17.52
CA ALA A 300 15.26 -27.17 -18.94
C ALA A 300 15.84 -26.09 -19.87
N ALA A 301 15.76 -24.83 -19.48
CA ALA A 301 16.34 -23.69 -20.18
C ALA A 301 17.82 -23.43 -19.84
N GLY A 302 18.47 -24.30 -19.06
CA GLY A 302 19.92 -24.25 -18.83
C GLY A 302 20.36 -23.64 -17.50
N ALA A 303 19.45 -23.37 -16.55
CA ALA A 303 19.83 -23.03 -15.19
C ALA A 303 20.35 -24.27 -14.43
N GLU A 304 21.35 -24.11 -13.58
CA GLU A 304 21.84 -25.17 -12.70
C GLU A 304 21.04 -25.21 -11.41
N LEU A 305 20.46 -26.36 -11.08
CA LEU A 305 19.71 -26.55 -9.83
C LEU A 305 20.68 -26.64 -8.64
N VAL A 306 20.56 -25.70 -7.71
CA VAL A 306 21.31 -25.70 -6.45
C VAL A 306 20.52 -26.40 -5.34
N ALA A 307 19.21 -26.14 -5.27
CA ALA A 307 18.29 -26.82 -4.36
C ALA A 307 16.88 -26.91 -4.97
N PRO A 308 16.19 -28.05 -4.83
CA PRO A 308 14.82 -28.22 -5.31
C PRO A 308 13.82 -27.38 -4.48
N PRO A 309 12.58 -27.20 -4.97
CA PRO A 309 11.52 -26.54 -4.20
C PRO A 309 11.38 -27.14 -2.80
N THR A 310 11.64 -26.32 -1.78
CA THR A 310 11.72 -26.70 -0.37
C THR A 310 10.79 -25.81 0.44
N ARG A 311 9.89 -26.40 1.24
CA ARG A 311 8.96 -25.64 2.08
C ARG A 311 9.70 -25.03 3.26
N THR A 312 9.57 -23.72 3.42
CA THR A 312 10.25 -22.95 4.46
C THR A 312 9.40 -22.81 5.74
N PRO A 313 10.00 -22.46 6.89
CA PRO A 313 9.27 -22.17 8.13
C PRO A 313 8.29 -20.99 8.06
N TRP A 314 8.42 -20.10 7.07
CA TRP A 314 7.51 -18.97 6.83
C TRP A 314 6.45 -19.27 5.76
N ASP A 315 6.22 -20.56 5.51
CA ASP A 315 5.16 -21.08 4.64
C ASP A 315 5.25 -20.67 3.17
N SER A 316 6.47 -20.61 2.65
CA SER A 316 6.74 -20.47 1.23
C SER A 316 7.39 -21.73 0.66
N LEU A 317 7.24 -21.97 -0.64
CA LEU A 317 7.96 -23.03 -1.37
C LEU A 317 9.07 -22.38 -2.19
N ASN A 318 10.34 -22.66 -1.86
CA ASN A 318 11.50 -21.95 -2.44
C ASN A 318 12.45 -22.91 -3.16
N SER A 319 12.89 -22.57 -4.37
CA SER A 319 13.99 -23.26 -5.05
C SER A 319 15.21 -22.35 -5.23
N ARG A 320 16.39 -22.95 -5.43
CA ARG A 320 17.66 -22.23 -5.64
C ARG A 320 18.29 -22.65 -6.95
N LEU A 321 18.63 -21.68 -7.79
CA LEU A 321 19.22 -21.90 -9.12
C LEU A 321 20.42 -20.97 -9.35
N ALA A 322 21.40 -21.43 -10.11
CA ALA A 322 22.36 -20.55 -10.78
C ALA A 322 21.90 -20.34 -12.22
N ALA A 323 21.72 -19.08 -12.63
CA ALA A 323 21.08 -18.71 -13.89
C ALA A 323 22.02 -17.92 -14.82
N PRO A 324 21.67 -17.77 -16.11
CA PRO A 324 22.42 -16.93 -17.05
C PRO A 324 22.67 -15.51 -16.52
N GLY A 325 23.83 -14.94 -16.86
CA GLY A 325 24.31 -13.66 -16.31
C GLY A 325 24.96 -13.77 -14.93
N GLY A 326 25.23 -14.98 -14.44
CA GLY A 326 25.93 -15.21 -13.17
C GLY A 326 25.09 -14.92 -11.92
N LEU A 327 23.77 -14.81 -12.06
CA LEU A 327 22.87 -14.56 -10.94
C LEU A 327 22.53 -15.85 -10.20
N GLN A 328 22.45 -15.76 -8.87
CA GLN A 328 21.75 -16.76 -8.06
C GLN A 328 20.28 -16.36 -7.93
N LEU A 329 19.39 -17.22 -8.43
CA LEU A 329 17.95 -17.02 -8.40
C LEU A 329 17.31 -17.80 -7.26
N THR A 330 16.29 -17.19 -6.65
CA THR A 330 15.29 -17.85 -5.81
C THR A 330 13.96 -17.75 -6.53
N LEU A 331 13.36 -18.88 -6.91
CA LEU A 331 11.96 -18.89 -7.33
C LEU A 331 11.15 -19.30 -6.11
N PHE A 332 10.15 -18.50 -5.75
CA PHE A 332 9.34 -18.78 -4.56
C PHE A 332 7.85 -18.59 -4.81
N GLU A 333 7.06 -19.36 -4.06
CA GLU A 333 5.60 -19.32 -4.03
C GLU A 333 5.16 -19.17 -2.57
N GLU A 334 4.32 -18.18 -2.27
CA GLU A 334 3.71 -18.01 -0.94
C GLU A 334 2.51 -18.95 -0.80
N LEU A 335 2.55 -19.91 0.14
CA LEU A 335 1.52 -20.96 0.27
C LEU A 335 0.31 -20.52 1.12
N GLY A 336 0.40 -19.35 1.78
CA GLY A 336 -0.53 -18.88 2.80
C GLY A 336 -1.38 -17.65 2.44
N ARG A 337 -1.61 -17.39 1.14
CA ARG A 337 -2.44 -16.25 0.70
C ARG A 337 -3.94 -16.44 0.96
#